data_AF-A0A2K1EEZ0-F1
#
_entry.id   AF-A0A2K1EEZ0-F1
#
_cell.length_a   1.000
_cell.length_b   1.000
_cell.length_c   1.000
_cell.angle_alpha   90.00
_cell.angle_beta   90.00
_cell.angle_gamma   90.00
#
_symmetry.space_group_name_H-M   'P 1'
#
loop_
_entity.id
_entity.type
_entity.pdbx_description
1 polymer ?
#
loop_
_entity_poly.entity_id
_entity_poly.type
_entity_poly.pdbx_seq_one_letter_code
_entity_poly.pdbx_strand_id
1 'polypeptide(L)'
;MNANFGEELVYWYLRLNGFFLINNFVLHQNSEGRTSDADLLAVRLPYVYEETGGRLEDWDPLLLSYFEPGKTIGIICEVKTGLNFNTNKIFQDYNVNKSVQRIGFTSNELDYQEIFDNSMVSFGDYQIAKLLVTRKLDNPKSDCLHIKMVHIRSFLRERMHKYMDRKLGDRMFFSSSLLQYLIWDESLKMNR
;
A
#
# COMPACT_ATOMS: atom_id res chain seq x y z
N MET A 1 -5.13 -14.62 -5.77
CA MET A 1 -4.16 -13.51 -5.85
C MET A 1 -2.77 -14.15 -5.90
N ASN A 2 -1.98 -13.96 -6.96
CA ASN A 2 -0.60 -14.47 -7.02
C ASN A 2 0.35 -13.39 -6.47
N ALA A 3 0.17 -13.00 -5.21
CA ALA A 3 1.03 -12.06 -4.51
C ALA A 3 1.77 -12.81 -3.40
N ASN A 4 3.00 -12.40 -3.07
CA ASN A 4 3.65 -13.00 -1.91
C ASN A 4 3.00 -12.49 -0.61
N PHE A 5 3.22 -13.20 0.51
CA PHE A 5 2.64 -12.85 1.80
C PHE A 5 2.85 -11.38 2.22
N GLY A 6 4.02 -10.80 1.92
CA GLY A 6 4.32 -9.42 2.28
C GLY A 6 3.48 -8.42 1.49
N GLU A 7 3.37 -8.64 0.18
CA GLU A 7 2.50 -7.85 -0.71
C GLU A 7 1.03 -8.00 -0.32
N GLU A 8 0.59 -9.21 0.03
CA GLU A 8 -0.78 -9.45 0.45
C GLU A 8 -1.12 -8.73 1.77
N LEU A 9 -0.20 -8.67 2.74
CA LEU A 9 -0.36 -7.84 3.93
C LEU A 9 -0.52 -6.36 3.57
N VAL A 10 0.34 -5.84 2.70
CA VAL A 10 0.32 -4.42 2.30
C VAL A 10 -0.92 -4.09 1.48
N TYR A 11 -1.35 -5.01 0.62
CA TYR A 11 -2.60 -4.92 -0.12
C TYR A 11 -3.78 -4.73 0.83
N TRP A 12 -3.92 -5.61 1.82
CA TRP A 12 -5.02 -5.50 2.79
C TRP A 12 -4.90 -4.27 3.66
N TYR A 13 -3.70 -3.89 4.04
CA TYR A 13 -3.44 -2.67 4.78
C TYR A 13 -3.95 -1.43 4.04
N LEU A 14 -3.55 -1.25 2.79
CA LEU A 14 -3.98 -0.13 1.96
C LEU A 14 -5.49 -0.23 1.65
N ARG A 15 -6.01 -1.42 1.34
CA ARG A 15 -7.44 -1.63 1.06
C ARG A 15 -8.33 -1.27 2.25
N LEU A 16 -7.91 -1.65 3.46
CA LEU A 16 -8.59 -1.32 4.73
C LEU A 16 -8.33 0.11 5.19
N ASN A 17 -7.43 0.83 4.52
CA ASN A 17 -7.29 2.28 4.55
C ASN A 17 -8.03 2.94 3.37
N GLY A 18 -9.01 2.26 2.78
CA GLY A 18 -9.91 2.76 1.72
C GLY A 18 -9.23 3.13 0.41
N PHE A 19 -8.11 2.49 0.07
CA PHE A 19 -7.53 2.57 -1.26
C PHE A 19 -8.15 1.54 -2.21
N PHE A 20 -8.27 1.91 -3.48
CA PHE A 20 -8.45 1.01 -4.62
C PHE A 20 -7.08 0.62 -5.15
N LEU A 21 -6.84 -0.66 -5.43
CA LEU A 21 -5.51 -1.17 -5.73
C LEU A 21 -5.46 -1.96 -7.04
N ILE A 22 -4.33 -1.84 -7.71
CA ILE A 22 -3.87 -2.75 -8.76
C ILE A 22 -2.63 -3.46 -8.22
N ASN A 23 -2.67 -4.79 -8.19
CA ASN A 23 -1.54 -5.62 -7.82
C ASN A 23 -0.84 -6.19 -9.06
N ASN A 24 0.44 -6.54 -8.92
CA ASN A 24 1.26 -7.18 -9.97
C ASN A 24 1.16 -6.42 -11.30
N PHE A 25 1.40 -5.10 -11.26
CA PHE A 25 1.37 -4.29 -12.46
C PHE A 25 2.58 -4.64 -13.33
N VAL A 26 2.41 -5.65 -14.19
CA VAL A 26 3.41 -6.12 -15.13
C VAL A 26 3.68 -5.01 -16.14
N LEU A 27 4.81 -4.32 -15.97
CA LEU A 27 5.27 -3.37 -16.95
C LEU A 27 5.80 -4.19 -18.13
N HIS A 28 5.16 -4.08 -19.29
CA HIS A 28 5.56 -4.77 -20.53
C HIS A 28 7.08 -4.97 -20.65
N GLN A 29 7.48 -6.17 -21.08
CA GLN A 29 8.87 -6.53 -21.37
C GLN A 29 9.51 -5.43 -22.21
N ASN A 30 10.52 -4.77 -21.65
CA ASN A 30 11.48 -4.02 -22.45
C ASN A 30 12.25 -5.02 -23.34
N SER A 31 12.88 -4.53 -24.41
CA SER A 31 13.58 -5.32 -25.43
C SER A 31 14.68 -6.27 -24.91
N GLU A 32 15.01 -6.20 -23.63
CA GLU A 32 15.95 -7.07 -22.91
C GLU A 32 15.26 -8.21 -22.11
N GLY A 33 13.92 -8.35 -22.20
CA GLY A 33 13.17 -9.42 -21.52
C GLY A 33 13.08 -9.27 -19.99
N ARG A 34 13.36 -8.08 -19.45
CA ARG A 34 13.30 -7.83 -18.00
C ARG A 34 11.91 -7.39 -17.59
N THR A 35 11.21 -8.23 -16.82
CA THR A 35 9.99 -7.81 -16.12
C THR A 35 10.41 -6.97 -14.91
N SER A 36 9.98 -5.71 -14.85
CA SER A 36 10.12 -4.88 -13.65
C SER A 36 8.74 -4.45 -13.22
N ASP A 37 8.43 -4.65 -11.94
CA ASP A 37 7.09 -4.45 -11.42
C ASP A 37 7.13 -3.40 -10.29
N ALA A 38 6.13 -2.53 -10.25
CA ALA A 38 5.73 -1.92 -8.99
C ALA A 38 4.87 -2.94 -8.25
N ASP A 39 5.19 -3.21 -6.99
CA ASP A 39 4.53 -4.30 -6.25
C ASP A 39 3.02 -4.00 -6.12
N LEU A 40 2.67 -2.74 -5.79
CA LEU A 40 1.28 -2.27 -5.72
C LEU A 40 1.16 -0.82 -6.21
N LEU A 41 0.11 -0.54 -6.98
CA LEU A 41 -0.38 0.82 -7.23
C LEU A 41 -1.71 1.01 -6.52
N ALA A 42 -1.89 2.16 -5.88
CA ALA A 42 -3.10 2.42 -5.10
C ALA A 42 -3.60 3.85 -5.29
N VAL A 43 -4.92 4.02 -5.38
CA VAL A 43 -5.59 5.32 -5.43
C VAL A 43 -6.64 5.39 -4.34
N ARG A 44 -6.67 6.50 -3.61
CA ARG A 44 -7.69 6.81 -2.61
C ARG A 44 -8.37 8.12 -2.98
N LEU A 45 -9.69 8.06 -3.16
CA LEU A 45 -10.51 9.22 -3.41
C LEU A 45 -10.79 9.97 -2.11
N PRO A 46 -11.01 11.29 -2.16
CA PRO A 46 -11.42 12.05 -0.99
C PRO A 46 -12.80 11.60 -0.51
N TYR A 47 -13.07 11.75 0.79
CA TYR A 47 -14.37 11.48 1.43
C TYR A 47 -14.86 10.03 1.38
N VAL A 48 -14.01 9.08 1.01
CA VAL A 48 -14.29 7.65 1.08
C VAL A 48 -14.76 7.22 2.48
N TYR A 49 -15.80 6.39 2.46
CA TYR A 49 -16.54 5.95 3.63
C TYR A 49 -17.05 4.53 3.40
N GLU A 50 -16.95 3.67 4.41
CA GLU A 50 -17.63 2.37 4.45
C GLU A 50 -18.41 2.24 5.76
N GLU A 51 -19.66 1.77 5.69
CA GLU A 51 -20.55 1.65 6.86
C GLU A 51 -19.90 0.81 7.96
N THR A 52 -19.28 -0.30 7.57
CA THR A 52 -18.51 -1.16 8.47
C THR A 52 -17.05 -1.08 8.11
N GLY A 53 -16.29 -0.52 9.04
CA GLY A 53 -14.86 -0.60 8.96
C GLY A 53 -14.19 0.33 7.94
N GLY A 54 -14.86 1.40 7.55
CA GLY A 54 -14.24 2.48 6.79
C GLY A 54 -14.67 3.86 7.28
N ARG A 55 -14.56 4.07 8.59
CA ARG A 55 -14.86 5.34 9.26
C ARG A 55 -13.59 6.07 9.69
N LEU A 56 -13.73 7.28 10.22
CA LEU A 56 -12.58 8.10 10.61
C LEU A 56 -11.69 7.39 11.65
N GLU A 57 -12.31 6.68 12.59
CA GLU A 57 -11.65 5.90 13.64
C GLU A 57 -11.06 4.55 13.17
N ASP A 58 -11.18 4.25 11.87
CA ASP A 58 -10.73 3.00 11.28
C ASP A 58 -9.46 3.13 10.46
N TRP A 59 -9.21 4.34 9.97
CA TRP A 59 -8.05 4.65 9.17
C TRP A 59 -6.80 4.73 10.03
N ASP A 60 -5.67 4.32 9.45
CA ASP A 60 -4.38 4.40 10.10
C ASP A 60 -3.89 5.86 10.13
N PRO A 61 -3.78 6.48 11.31
CA PRO A 61 -3.32 7.86 11.42
C PRO A 61 -1.88 8.03 10.95
N LEU A 62 -1.02 7.00 11.05
CA LEU A 62 0.36 7.09 10.57
C LEU A 62 0.39 7.28 9.05
N LEU A 63 -0.33 6.43 8.31
CA LEU A 63 -0.38 6.53 6.85
C LEU A 63 -0.99 7.85 6.40
N LEU A 64 -2.12 8.25 7.00
CA LEU A 64 -2.82 9.46 6.59
C LEU A 64 -2.10 10.75 7.01
N SER A 65 -1.23 10.71 8.02
CA SER A 65 -0.44 11.89 8.44
C SER A 65 0.49 12.43 7.36
N TYR A 66 0.84 11.63 6.35
CA TYR A 66 1.66 12.05 5.22
C TYR A 66 0.90 12.88 4.18
N PHE A 67 -0.43 12.86 4.19
CA PHE A 67 -1.25 13.40 3.11
C PHE A 67 -2.12 14.56 3.59
N GLU A 68 -2.45 15.45 2.66
CA GLU A 68 -3.34 16.58 2.94
C GLU A 68 -4.80 16.11 2.87
N PRO A 69 -5.65 16.51 3.84
CA PRO A 69 -7.07 16.19 3.78
C PRO A 69 -7.75 16.75 2.53
N GLY A 70 -8.70 16.00 1.97
CA GLY A 70 -9.52 16.44 0.83
C GLY A 70 -8.89 16.22 -0.55
N LYS A 71 -7.61 15.82 -0.61
CA LYS A 71 -6.94 15.48 -1.88
C LYS A 71 -7.17 14.02 -2.28
N THR A 72 -7.10 13.77 -3.58
CA THR A 72 -7.02 12.42 -4.15
C THR A 72 -5.57 11.93 -4.04
N ILE A 73 -5.37 10.76 -3.42
CA ILE A 73 -4.04 10.23 -3.11
C ILE A 73 -3.71 9.08 -4.06
N GLY A 74 -2.53 9.12 -4.66
CA GLY A 74 -1.91 8.05 -5.43
C GLY A 74 -0.68 7.52 -4.69
N ILE A 75 -0.53 6.21 -4.62
CA ILE A 75 0.63 5.56 -4.01
C ILE A 75 1.28 4.62 -5.01
N ILE A 76 2.59 4.78 -5.17
CA ILE A 76 3.49 3.83 -5.82
C ILE A 76 4.17 3.07 -4.69
N CYS A 77 3.86 1.78 -4.53
CA CYS A 77 4.34 1.01 -3.38
C CYS A 77 5.31 -0.09 -3.79
N GLU A 78 6.42 -0.17 -3.04
CA GLU A 78 7.33 -1.30 -3.06
C GLU A 78 7.41 -1.96 -1.67
N VAL A 79 7.46 -3.29 -1.66
CA VAL A 79 7.44 -4.15 -0.48
C VAL A 79 8.71 -4.99 -0.46
N LYS A 80 9.51 -4.83 0.60
CA LYS A 80 10.73 -5.64 0.82
C LYS A 80 10.64 -6.40 2.14
N THR A 81 10.37 -7.70 2.02
CA THR A 81 10.32 -8.62 3.17
C THR A 81 11.71 -9.09 3.58
N GLY A 82 12.70 -9.13 2.69
CA GLY A 82 14.11 -9.41 3.06
C GLY A 82 14.74 -8.29 3.91
N LEU A 83 15.73 -8.62 4.75
CA LEU A 83 16.55 -7.60 5.43
C LEU A 83 17.64 -7.05 4.49
N ASN A 84 18.10 -7.89 3.57
CA ASN A 84 19.13 -7.58 2.59
C ASN A 84 18.47 -7.35 1.23
N PHE A 85 18.40 -6.10 0.81
CA PHE A 85 17.97 -5.69 -0.53
C PHE A 85 18.79 -4.49 -0.98
N ASN A 86 18.94 -4.34 -2.29
CA ASN A 86 19.65 -3.21 -2.86
C ASN A 86 18.69 -2.02 -2.96
N THR A 87 18.94 -0.97 -2.17
CA THR A 87 18.15 0.27 -2.15
C THR A 87 18.15 1.00 -3.49
N ASN A 88 19.20 0.85 -4.30
CA ASN A 88 19.30 1.48 -5.62
C ASN A 88 18.38 0.81 -6.66
N LYS A 89 17.81 -0.36 -6.33
CA LYS A 89 16.83 -1.05 -7.18
C LYS A 89 15.38 -0.71 -6.82
N ILE A 90 15.15 0.09 -5.79
CA ILE A 90 13.81 0.50 -5.32
C ILE A 90 13.44 1.82 -5.99
N PHE A 91 12.23 1.89 -6.54
CA PHE A 91 11.69 3.03 -7.27
C PHE A 91 12.60 3.44 -8.43
N GLN A 92 13.00 2.48 -9.26
CA GLN A 92 13.76 2.80 -10.47
C GLN A 92 12.98 3.75 -11.37
N ASP A 93 13.68 4.68 -12.01
CA ASP A 93 13.14 5.76 -12.86
C ASP A 93 12.00 5.28 -13.77
N TYR A 94 12.30 4.31 -14.64
CA TYR A 94 11.32 3.69 -15.53
C TYR A 94 10.06 3.13 -14.81
N ASN A 95 10.20 2.53 -13.63
CA ASN A 95 9.06 2.00 -12.87
C ASN A 95 8.19 3.13 -12.32
N VAL A 96 8.82 4.19 -11.79
CA VAL A 96 8.10 5.36 -11.28
C VAL A 96 7.37 6.03 -12.43
N ASN A 97 8.01 6.20 -13.59
CA ASN A 97 7.41 6.84 -14.76
C ASN A 97 6.12 6.10 -15.19
N LYS A 98 6.22 4.80 -15.41
CA LYS A 98 5.05 3.99 -15.79
C LYS A 98 3.96 3.97 -14.72
N SER A 99 4.35 4.01 -13.45
CA SER A 99 3.40 4.06 -12.34
C SER A 99 2.65 5.38 -12.30
N VAL A 100 3.33 6.52 -12.49
CA VAL A 100 2.70 7.85 -12.58
C VAL A 100 1.75 7.91 -13.77
N GLN A 101 2.17 7.46 -14.94
CA GLN A 101 1.31 7.39 -16.13
C GLN A 101 0.08 6.50 -15.89
N ARG A 102 0.25 5.38 -15.16
CA ARG A 102 -0.85 4.47 -14.85
C ARG A 102 -1.83 5.03 -13.83
N ILE A 103 -1.34 5.77 -12.83
CA ILE A 103 -2.17 6.50 -11.87
C ILE A 103 -2.98 7.58 -12.59
N GLY A 104 -2.37 8.26 -13.56
CA GLY A 104 -3.07 9.12 -14.51
C GLY A 104 -3.56 10.45 -13.94
N PHE A 105 -2.94 10.96 -12.87
CA PHE A 105 -3.31 12.26 -12.30
C PHE A 105 -2.67 13.45 -13.02
N THR A 106 -1.62 13.22 -13.81
CA THR A 106 -0.94 14.26 -14.58
C THR A 106 -0.61 13.76 -15.98
N SER A 107 -0.62 14.68 -16.95
CA SER A 107 -0.17 14.48 -18.33
C SER A 107 1.20 15.14 -18.60
N ASN A 108 1.80 15.77 -17.59
CA ASN A 108 3.03 16.56 -17.74
C ASN A 108 4.26 15.74 -17.34
N GLU A 109 5.23 15.63 -18.26
CA GLU A 109 6.50 14.93 -17.99
C GLU A 109 7.36 15.62 -16.92
N LEU A 110 7.19 16.93 -16.69
CA LEU A 110 7.94 17.65 -15.64
C LEU A 110 7.53 17.19 -14.23
N ASP A 111 6.25 16.86 -14.04
CA ASP A 111 5.71 16.39 -12.76
C ASP A 111 6.28 15.00 -12.40
N TYR A 112 6.68 14.21 -13.40
CA TYR A 112 7.31 12.92 -13.19
C TYR A 112 8.67 13.04 -12.49
N GLN A 113 9.53 13.95 -12.96
CA GLN A 113 10.87 14.11 -12.38
C GLN A 113 10.77 14.53 -10.91
N GLU A 114 9.82 15.42 -10.60
CA GLU A 114 9.56 15.84 -9.23
C GLU A 114 9.12 14.66 -8.34
N ILE A 115 8.26 13.77 -8.85
CA ILE A 115 7.84 12.55 -8.14
C ILE A 115 9.02 11.59 -7.98
N PHE A 116 9.91 11.49 -8.95
CA PHE A 116 11.09 10.64 -8.86
C PHE A 116 12.08 11.12 -7.80
N ASP A 117 12.26 12.43 -7.63
CA ASP A 117 13.24 12.99 -6.70
C ASP A 117 12.70 13.14 -5.26
N ASN A 118 11.37 13.25 -5.09
CA ASN A 118 10.74 13.50 -3.79
C ASN A 118 9.98 12.28 -3.27
N SER A 119 9.73 12.22 -1.96
CA SER A 119 8.89 11.16 -1.37
C SER A 119 7.42 11.29 -1.73
N MET A 120 6.94 12.52 -1.88
CA MET A 120 5.58 12.89 -2.26
C MET A 120 5.59 14.22 -3.01
N VAL A 121 4.71 14.35 -3.99
CA VAL A 121 4.44 15.60 -4.71
C VAL A 121 2.94 15.87 -4.67
N SER A 122 2.57 17.15 -4.57
CA SER A 122 1.19 17.59 -4.67
C SER A 122 1.01 18.54 -5.84
N PHE A 123 -0.06 18.35 -6.59
CA PHE A 123 -0.42 19.18 -7.73
C PHE A 123 -1.95 19.30 -7.81
N GLY A 124 -2.46 20.53 -7.62
CA GLY A 124 -3.90 20.78 -7.51
C GLY A 124 -4.55 19.92 -6.42
N ASP A 125 -5.60 19.18 -6.81
CA ASP A 125 -6.38 18.29 -5.92
C ASP A 125 -5.77 16.90 -5.74
N TYR A 126 -4.56 16.67 -6.27
CA TYR A 126 -3.90 15.38 -6.27
C TYR A 126 -2.61 15.36 -5.45
N GLN A 127 -2.28 14.20 -4.91
CA GLN A 127 -0.99 13.86 -4.31
C GLN A 127 -0.52 12.51 -4.81
N ILE A 128 0.76 12.38 -5.16
CA ILE A 128 1.38 11.08 -5.45
C ILE A 128 2.57 10.88 -4.50
N ALA A 129 2.64 9.73 -3.84
CA ALA A 129 3.74 9.35 -2.98
C ALA A 129 4.37 8.00 -3.34
N LYS A 130 5.68 7.90 -3.11
CA LYS A 130 6.41 6.63 -3.09
C LYS A 130 6.37 6.06 -1.68
N LEU A 131 5.76 4.89 -1.49
CA LEU A 131 5.64 4.21 -0.21
C LEU A 131 6.48 2.94 -0.19
N LEU A 132 7.54 2.92 0.61
CA LEU A 132 8.34 1.74 0.85
C LEU A 132 7.89 1.03 2.13
N VAL A 133 7.60 -0.26 2.03
CA VAL A 133 7.30 -1.11 3.19
C VAL A 133 8.42 -2.11 3.42
N THR A 134 9.01 -2.09 4.61
CA THR A 134 10.12 -3.02 4.96
C THR A 134 10.06 -3.51 6.40
N ARG A 135 10.92 -4.48 6.72
CA ARG A 135 11.20 -4.88 8.12
C ARG A 135 12.25 -4.01 8.83
N LYS A 136 12.90 -3.05 8.14
CA LYS A 136 13.94 -2.22 8.74
C LYS A 136 13.34 -1.25 9.76
N LEU A 137 14.13 -0.93 10.79
CA LEU A 137 13.74 0.01 11.84
C LEU A 137 13.72 1.46 11.33
N ASP A 138 14.68 1.82 10.49
CA ASP A 138 14.79 3.16 9.92
C ASP A 138 14.48 3.14 8.43
N ASN A 139 14.05 4.29 7.91
CA ASN A 139 13.79 4.45 6.49
C ASN A 139 15.10 4.26 5.71
N PRO A 140 15.21 3.24 4.85
CA PRO A 140 16.44 2.98 4.12
C PRO A 140 16.65 3.92 2.92
N LYS A 141 15.69 4.80 2.59
CA LYS A 141 15.74 5.67 1.41
C LYS A 141 14.98 6.98 1.66
N SER A 142 15.66 8.12 1.63
CA SER A 142 15.12 9.43 2.03
C SER A 142 14.04 9.98 1.08
N ASP A 143 14.09 9.62 -0.19
CA ASP A 143 13.13 10.03 -1.23
C ASP A 143 11.90 9.12 -1.29
N CYS A 144 11.50 8.48 -0.18
CA CYS A 144 10.24 7.76 -0.10
C CYS A 144 9.68 7.77 1.32
N LEU A 145 8.36 7.65 1.44
CA LEU A 145 7.69 7.39 2.70
C LEU A 145 8.00 5.96 3.15
N HIS A 146 8.04 5.71 4.45
CA HIS A 146 8.36 4.39 5.00
C HIS A 146 7.37 3.96 6.06
N ILE A 147 6.79 2.77 5.88
CA ILE A 147 5.97 2.11 6.88
C ILE A 147 6.58 0.75 7.20
N LYS A 148 6.65 0.43 8.49
CA LYS A 148 7.21 -0.83 8.96
C LYS A 148 6.20 -1.96 8.75
N MET A 149 6.68 -3.11 8.30
CA MET A 149 5.86 -4.31 8.17
C MET A 149 5.24 -4.72 9.52
N VAL A 150 5.94 -4.49 10.64
CA VAL A 150 5.38 -4.75 11.98
C VAL A 150 4.19 -3.84 12.30
N HIS A 151 4.24 -2.57 11.86
CA HIS A 151 3.13 -1.61 12.04
C HIS A 151 1.90 -2.07 11.27
N ILE A 152 2.07 -2.43 10.00
CA ILE A 152 1.00 -2.98 9.15
C ILE A 152 0.37 -4.21 9.80
N ARG A 153 1.17 -5.14 10.32
CA ARG A 153 0.66 -6.33 11.01
C ARG A 153 -0.15 -5.96 12.25
N SER A 154 0.32 -5.01 13.06
CA SER A 154 -0.43 -4.54 14.23
C SER A 154 -1.76 -3.92 13.84
N PHE A 155 -1.77 -3.01 12.86
CA PHE A 155 -2.99 -2.40 12.33
C PHE A 155 -4.00 -3.46 11.87
N LEU A 156 -3.55 -4.44 11.08
CA LEU A 156 -4.43 -5.51 10.60
C LEU A 156 -5.01 -6.34 11.74
N ARG A 157 -4.21 -6.69 12.75
CA ARG A 157 -4.67 -7.45 13.92
C ARG A 157 -5.72 -6.68 14.72
N GLU A 158 -5.43 -5.43 15.04
CA GLU A 158 -6.37 -4.53 15.72
C GLU A 158 -7.67 -4.40 14.93
N ARG A 159 -7.58 -4.31 13.61
CA ARG A 159 -8.72 -4.26 12.70
C ARG A 159 -9.54 -5.54 12.66
N MET A 160 -8.91 -6.71 12.75
CA MET A 160 -9.64 -7.98 12.83
C MET A 160 -10.30 -8.13 14.19
N HIS A 161 -9.61 -7.75 15.27
CA HIS A 161 -10.13 -7.77 16.63
C HIS A 161 -11.36 -6.86 16.79
N LYS A 162 -11.27 -5.59 16.35
CA LYS A 162 -12.37 -4.61 16.43
C LYS A 162 -13.68 -5.07 15.77
N TYR A 163 -13.58 -5.86 14.71
CA TYR A 163 -14.73 -6.34 13.93
C TYR A 163 -14.91 -7.86 13.98
N MET A 164 -14.40 -8.51 15.03
CA MET A 164 -14.31 -9.97 15.10
C MET A 164 -15.68 -10.64 14.93
N ASP A 165 -16.71 -10.17 15.63
CA ASP A 165 -18.05 -10.78 15.62
C ASP A 165 -18.64 -10.89 14.21
N ARG A 166 -18.36 -9.91 13.34
CA ARG A 166 -18.80 -9.90 11.95
C ARG A 166 -17.85 -10.70 11.06
N LYS A 167 -16.54 -10.44 11.19
CA LYS A 167 -15.52 -11.00 10.29
C LYS A 167 -15.31 -12.50 10.46
N LEU A 168 -15.53 -13.05 11.65
CA LEU A 168 -15.27 -14.46 11.90
C LEU A 168 -16.19 -15.37 11.08
N GLY A 169 -17.48 -15.05 11.02
CA GLY A 169 -18.45 -15.78 10.18
C GLY A 169 -18.15 -15.60 8.70
N ASP A 170 -17.86 -14.36 8.28
CA ASP A 170 -17.65 -14.02 6.88
C ASP A 170 -16.26 -14.38 6.35
N ARG A 171 -15.36 -14.87 7.21
CA ARG A 171 -13.94 -15.02 6.83
C ARG A 171 -13.76 -15.84 5.56
N MET A 172 -14.58 -16.88 5.38
CA MET A 172 -14.49 -17.81 4.24
C MET A 172 -14.81 -17.14 2.89
N PHE A 173 -15.42 -15.95 2.90
CA PHE A 173 -15.69 -15.16 1.70
C PHE A 173 -14.51 -14.27 1.26
N PHE A 174 -13.49 -14.08 2.10
CA PHE A 174 -12.27 -13.43 1.64
C PHE A 174 -11.51 -14.36 0.70
N SER A 175 -11.09 -13.86 -0.46
CA SER A 175 -10.27 -14.62 -1.41
C SER A 175 -8.82 -14.83 -0.95
N SER A 176 -8.45 -14.23 0.18
CA SER A 176 -7.12 -14.26 0.79
C SER A 176 -7.08 -15.29 1.91
N SER A 177 -6.35 -16.40 1.70
CA SER A 177 -6.12 -17.40 2.74
C SER A 177 -5.32 -16.83 3.91
N LEU A 178 -4.43 -15.85 3.64
CA LEU A 178 -3.74 -15.12 4.69
C LEU A 178 -4.71 -14.34 5.59
N LEU A 179 -5.64 -13.58 5.01
CA LEU A 179 -6.59 -12.82 5.79
C LEU A 179 -7.55 -13.73 6.56
N GLN A 180 -8.00 -14.82 5.93
CA GLN A 180 -8.77 -15.88 6.60
C GLN A 180 -8.04 -16.40 7.84
N TYR A 181 -6.75 -16.71 7.70
CA TYR A 181 -5.90 -17.18 8.79
C TYR A 181 -5.75 -16.12 9.89
N LEU A 182 -5.47 -14.86 9.53
CA LEU A 182 -5.33 -13.77 10.51
C LEU A 182 -6.60 -13.57 11.34
N ILE A 183 -7.78 -13.61 10.70
CA ILE A 183 -9.06 -13.51 11.41
C ILE A 183 -9.22 -14.70 12.38
N TRP A 184 -8.96 -15.92 11.93
CA TRP A 184 -9.05 -17.11 12.76
C TRP A 184 -8.06 -17.09 13.93
N ASP A 185 -6.79 -16.76 13.69
CA ASP A 185 -5.75 -16.70 14.72
C ASP A 185 -6.07 -15.65 15.80
N GLU A 186 -6.57 -14.47 15.40
CA GLU A 186 -7.02 -13.47 16.38
C GLU A 186 -8.27 -13.94 17.16
N SER A 187 -9.19 -14.69 16.53
CA SER A 187 -10.35 -15.25 17.24
C SER A 187 -9.96 -16.25 18.34
N LEU A 188 -8.90 -17.03 18.13
CA LEU A 188 -8.39 -17.96 19.14
C LEU A 188 -7.82 -17.24 20.36
N LYS A 189 -7.23 -16.06 20.16
CA LYS A 189 -6.65 -15.26 21.24
C LYS A 189 -7.70 -14.58 22.11
N MET A 190 -8.89 -14.32 21.57
CA MET A 190 -10.02 -13.76 22.33
C MET A 190 -10.71 -14.80 23.22
N ASN A 191 -10.59 -16.08 22.90
CA ASN A 191 -11.16 -17.20 23.65
C ASN A 191 -10.21 -17.78 24.72
N ARG A 192 -9.07 -17.12 24.96
CA ARG A 192 -8.09 -17.46 26.00
C ARG A 192 -8.07 -16.36 27.06
#